data_AF-A0A850VCI2-F1
#
_entry.id   AF-A0A850VCI2-F1
#
_cell.length_a   1.000
_cell.length_b   1.000
_cell.length_c   1.000
_cell.angle_alpha   90.00
_cell.angle_beta   90.00
_cell.angle_gamma   90.00
#
_symmetry.space_group_name_H-M   'P 1'
#
loop_
_entity.id
_entity.type
_entity.pdbx_description
1 polymer ?
#
loop_
_entity_poly.entity_id
_entity_poly.type
_entity_poly.pdbx_seq_one_letter_code
_entity_poly.pdbx_strand_id
1 'polypeptide(L)'
;SDRKVELEQLDSAELHRRLSQVDPEMAARLHPHDKRKVARSLQVFEETGIPHSEILHQQQEEEGGGPLGGPLKYPHSCILWLHADQAALDARLEKRVDDMVAAGLLEELRDFHRRYNQEKVAENRQDYQHGIFQSIGFKEFHEYLVTEGNCSPQTSALLLEKGIQALKQVTKRYARRQNKWVRNRFLKRPGPNVPPVYGLEVSDLQRWEEDVLKPALEIVESFIQGREPPAEPLRMEHDEKENKRSQRRCELCDRLIIGDREWAAHTRSKSHLHHLKKRRKLEGSTCARGTVGDSGDAETSEEDGSLPLP
;
A
#
# COMPACT_ATOMS: atom_id res chain seq x y z
N SER A 1 6.05 23.88 7.74
CA SER A 1 5.70 23.32 6.41
C SER A 1 6.92 22.70 5.74
N ASP A 2 8.07 23.39 5.76
CA ASP A 2 9.26 22.98 4.99
C ASP A 2 10.02 21.76 5.56
N ARG A 3 9.93 21.53 6.87
CA ARG A 3 10.71 20.47 7.53
C ARG A 3 10.43 19.07 7.00
N LYS A 4 9.17 18.76 6.67
CA LYS A 4 8.81 17.47 6.08
C LYS A 4 9.47 17.27 4.71
N VAL A 5 9.50 18.33 3.90
CA VAL A 5 10.09 18.30 2.56
C VAL A 5 11.59 18.08 2.65
N GLU A 6 12.27 18.74 3.60
CA GLU A 6 13.69 18.52 3.89
C GLU A 6 13.97 17.06 4.30
N LEU A 7 13.14 16.49 5.17
CA LEU A 7 13.28 15.10 5.60
C LEU A 7 13.08 14.14 4.42
N GLU A 8 12.14 14.40 3.52
CA GLU A 8 11.91 13.56 2.34
C GLU A 8 13.10 13.55 1.34
N GLN A 9 13.99 14.56 1.39
CA GLN A 9 15.23 14.58 0.59
C GLN A 9 16.32 13.64 1.13
N LEU A 10 16.22 13.21 2.39
CA LEU A 10 17.18 12.29 2.99
C LEU A 10 17.01 10.85 2.47
N ASP A 11 18.05 10.05 2.65
CA ASP A 11 17.98 8.63 2.31
C ASP A 11 17.00 7.88 3.24
N SER A 12 16.32 6.87 2.68
CA SER A 12 15.35 6.06 3.44
C SER A 12 15.97 5.35 4.64
N ALA A 13 17.18 4.81 4.48
CA ALA A 13 17.83 4.10 5.57
C ALA A 13 18.21 5.06 6.70
N GLU A 14 18.66 6.26 6.35
CA GLU A 14 18.98 7.30 7.33
C GLU A 14 17.74 7.78 8.08
N LEU A 15 16.63 8.04 7.38
CA LEU A 15 15.36 8.40 8.01
C LEU A 15 14.88 7.31 8.97
N HIS A 16 14.93 6.05 8.56
CA HIS A 16 14.48 4.93 9.39
C HIS A 16 15.40 4.72 10.60
N ARG A 17 16.72 4.91 10.45
CA ARG A 17 17.69 4.89 11.54
C ARG A 17 17.39 5.97 12.58
N ARG A 18 17.15 7.21 12.14
CA ARG A 18 16.76 8.31 13.04
C ARG A 18 15.46 8.01 13.77
N LEU A 19 14.46 7.50 13.04
CA LEU A 19 13.17 7.14 13.65
C LEU A 19 13.36 6.04 14.69
N SER A 20 14.23 5.06 14.45
CA SER A 20 14.51 3.97 15.38
C SER A 20 15.16 4.43 16.68
N GLN A 21 15.88 5.56 16.67
CA GLN A 21 16.49 6.14 17.87
C GLN A 21 15.50 6.90 18.74
N VAL A 22 14.52 7.58 18.13
CA VAL A 22 13.56 8.43 18.84
C VAL A 22 12.24 7.72 19.16
N ASP A 23 11.82 6.78 18.30
CA ASP A 23 10.55 6.08 18.37
C ASP A 23 10.70 4.65 17.78
N PRO A 24 11.29 3.71 18.54
CA PRO A 24 11.56 2.35 18.09
C PRO A 24 10.27 1.57 17.77
N GLU A 25 9.17 1.85 18.49
CA GLU A 25 7.88 1.21 18.23
C GLU A 25 7.33 1.61 16.85
N MET A 26 7.34 2.90 16.53
CA MET A 26 6.92 3.38 15.21
C MET A 26 7.84 2.88 14.10
N ALA A 27 9.15 2.82 14.35
CA ALA A 27 10.12 2.30 13.40
C ALA A 27 9.89 0.82 13.07
N ALA A 28 9.49 0.00 14.05
CA ALA A 28 9.12 -1.41 13.82
C ALA A 28 7.84 -1.53 12.97
N ARG A 29 6.91 -0.57 13.11
CA ARG A 29 5.63 -0.57 12.39
C ARG A 29 5.75 -0.09 10.93
N LEU A 30 6.72 0.76 10.63
CA LEU A 30 6.89 1.38 9.31
C LEU A 30 8.03 0.72 8.53
N HIS A 31 7.75 0.38 7.26
CA HIS A 31 8.81 -0.11 6.38
C HIS A 31 9.83 1.00 6.09
N PRO A 32 11.15 0.74 6.04
CA PRO A 32 12.16 1.76 5.73
C PRO A 32 11.94 2.49 4.40
N HIS A 33 11.35 1.81 3.41
CA HIS A 33 10.98 2.41 2.12
C HIS A 33 9.72 3.30 2.16
N ASP A 34 8.95 3.32 3.25
CA ASP A 34 7.80 4.23 3.43
C ASP A 34 8.28 5.65 3.84
N LYS A 35 9.18 6.23 3.04
CA LYS A 35 9.89 7.51 3.31
C LYS A 35 8.96 8.59 3.85
N ARG A 36 7.82 8.84 3.20
CA ARG A 36 6.86 9.89 3.59
C ARG A 36 6.25 9.68 4.98
N LYS A 37 5.99 8.43 5.36
CA LYS A 37 5.43 8.13 6.69
C LYS A 37 6.50 8.23 7.77
N VAL A 38 7.71 7.74 7.48
CA VAL A 38 8.86 7.86 8.38
C VAL A 38 9.20 9.34 8.61
N ALA A 39 9.30 10.13 7.54
CA ALA A 39 9.49 11.58 7.61
C ALA A 39 8.38 12.27 8.41
N ARG A 40 7.11 11.86 8.24
CA ARG A 40 6.01 12.41 9.05
C ARG A 40 6.14 12.07 10.53
N SER A 41 6.52 10.83 10.88
CA SER A 41 6.71 10.45 12.29
C SER A 41 7.86 11.22 12.94
N LEU A 42 8.97 11.41 12.22
CA LEU A 42 10.08 12.24 12.68
C LEU A 42 9.66 13.70 12.84
N GLN A 43 8.93 14.25 11.87
CA GLN A 43 8.42 15.62 11.95
C GLN A 43 7.53 15.81 13.18
N VAL A 44 6.63 14.86 13.48
CA VAL A 44 5.78 14.92 14.67
C VAL A 44 6.65 15.00 15.93
N PHE A 45 7.65 14.12 16.05
CA PHE A 45 8.57 14.14 17.18
C PHE A 45 9.38 15.45 17.28
N GLU A 46 9.89 15.98 16.17
CA GLU A 46 10.63 17.25 16.15
C GLU A 46 9.75 18.45 16.53
N GLU A 47 8.46 18.42 16.19
CA GLU A 47 7.50 19.49 16.49
C GLU A 47 6.93 19.42 17.92
N THR A 48 6.68 18.22 18.46
CA THR A 48 6.02 18.03 19.76
C THR A 48 6.97 17.62 20.88
N GLY A 49 8.14 17.06 20.56
CA GLY A 49 9.03 16.39 21.51
C GLY A 49 8.53 15.02 21.99
N ILE A 50 7.37 14.56 21.53
CA ILE A 50 6.72 13.31 21.98
C ILE A 50 6.78 12.28 20.85
N PRO A 51 7.17 11.02 21.13
CA PRO A 51 7.14 9.94 20.14
C PRO A 51 5.75 9.81 19.48
N HIS A 52 5.73 9.58 18.17
CA HIS A 52 4.47 9.47 17.43
C HIS A 52 3.69 8.21 17.82
N SER A 53 4.37 7.13 18.22
CA SER A 53 3.74 5.95 18.83
C SER A 53 2.94 6.30 20.09
N GLU A 54 3.53 7.09 20.99
CA GLU A 54 2.90 7.51 22.24
C GLU A 54 1.63 8.34 22.00
N ILE A 55 1.68 9.31 21.08
CA ILE A 55 0.48 10.09 20.70
C ILE A 55 -0.64 9.17 20.20
N LEU A 56 -0.30 8.12 19.45
CA LEU A 56 -1.30 7.17 18.96
C LEU A 56 -1.83 6.25 20.06
N HIS A 57 -1.03 5.91 21.08
CA HIS A 57 -1.50 5.18 22.26
C HIS A 57 -2.46 6.03 23.08
N GLN A 58 -2.11 7.28 23.35
CA GLN A 58 -3.00 8.23 24.04
C GLN A 58 -4.37 8.33 23.34
N GLN A 59 -4.37 8.48 22.02
CA GLN A 59 -5.62 8.47 21.24
C GLN A 59 -6.39 7.15 21.34
N GLN A 60 -5.71 6.00 21.43
CA GLN A 60 -6.38 4.71 21.56
C GLN A 60 -6.99 4.51 22.96
N GLU A 61 -6.38 5.10 23.99
CA GLU A 61 -6.77 5.00 25.40
C GLU A 61 -7.85 6.01 25.82
N GLU A 62 -8.06 7.07 25.03
CA GLU A 62 -9.17 8.01 25.22
C GLU A 62 -10.53 7.29 25.31
N GLU A 63 -11.50 7.87 26.01
CA GLU A 63 -12.84 7.30 26.10
C GLU A 63 -13.49 7.28 24.71
N GLY A 64 -13.87 6.08 24.24
CA GLY A 64 -14.28 5.89 22.85
C GLY A 64 -13.11 5.82 21.86
N GLY A 65 -11.87 5.65 22.31
CA GLY A 65 -10.70 5.33 21.52
C GLY A 65 -10.65 3.85 21.13
N GLY A 66 -9.97 3.52 20.03
CA GLY A 66 -9.86 2.15 19.56
C GLY A 66 -8.81 1.95 18.46
N PRO A 67 -8.75 0.77 17.81
CA PRO A 67 -7.67 0.41 16.87
C PRO A 67 -7.51 1.32 15.65
N LEU A 68 -8.46 2.23 15.41
CA LEU A 68 -8.45 3.20 14.32
C LEU A 68 -7.96 4.60 14.73
N GLY A 69 -7.81 4.86 16.03
CA GLY A 69 -7.44 6.15 16.62
C GLY A 69 -8.38 6.54 17.76
N GLY A 70 -8.48 7.85 18.01
CA GLY A 70 -9.38 8.44 19.00
C GLY A 70 -10.88 8.30 18.69
N PRO A 71 -11.73 8.88 19.55
CA PRO A 71 -13.16 8.77 19.45
C PRO A 71 -13.74 9.38 18.19
N LEU A 72 -14.89 8.83 17.80
CA LEU A 72 -15.70 9.43 16.75
C LEU A 72 -16.14 10.83 17.19
N LYS A 73 -15.92 11.81 16.33
CA LYS A 73 -16.44 13.16 16.55
C LYS A 73 -17.97 13.17 16.73
N TYR A 74 -18.66 12.25 16.05
CA TYR A 74 -20.12 12.08 16.14
C TYR A 74 -20.45 10.61 16.47
N PRO A 75 -20.95 10.31 17.69
CA PRO A 75 -21.22 8.95 18.14
C PRO A 75 -22.26 8.21 17.27
N HIS A 76 -23.27 8.91 16.78
CA HIS A 76 -24.37 8.36 15.98
C HIS A 76 -24.10 8.46 14.48
N SER A 77 -22.95 7.94 14.04
CA SER A 77 -22.58 7.90 12.61
C SER A 77 -22.83 6.52 12.01
N CYS A 78 -23.22 6.47 10.75
CA CYS A 78 -23.22 5.25 9.93
C CYS A 78 -22.49 5.49 8.60
N ILE A 79 -22.04 4.41 7.97
CA ILE A 79 -21.42 4.44 6.64
C ILE A 79 -22.30 3.67 5.67
N LEU A 80 -22.78 4.34 4.63
CA LEU A 80 -23.38 3.67 3.47
C LEU A 80 -22.26 3.38 2.45
N TRP A 81 -22.02 2.11 2.17
CA TRP A 81 -20.98 1.68 1.24
C TRP A 81 -21.58 1.07 -0.02
N LEU A 82 -21.54 1.84 -1.10
CA LEU A 82 -21.92 1.38 -2.43
C LEU A 82 -20.83 0.47 -2.98
N HIS A 83 -21.17 -0.79 -3.28
CA HIS A 83 -20.25 -1.77 -3.82
C HIS A 83 -20.84 -2.49 -5.03
N ALA A 84 -19.99 -2.81 -5.99
CA ALA A 84 -20.35 -3.58 -7.19
C ALA A 84 -19.41 -4.77 -7.35
N ASP A 85 -19.87 -5.76 -8.10
CA ASP A 85 -19.04 -6.79 -8.69
C ASP A 85 -17.88 -6.14 -9.47
N GLN A 86 -16.70 -6.75 -9.36
CA GLN A 86 -15.48 -6.17 -9.90
C GLN A 86 -15.49 -6.14 -11.43
N ALA A 87 -16.07 -7.14 -12.10
CA ALA A 87 -16.12 -7.19 -13.55
C ALA A 87 -17.13 -6.15 -14.08
N ALA A 88 -18.30 -6.04 -13.45
CA ALA A 88 -19.29 -5.02 -13.77
C ALA A 88 -18.72 -3.60 -13.58
N LEU A 89 -18.02 -3.35 -12.47
CA LEU A 89 -17.36 -2.07 -12.20
C LEU A 89 -16.25 -1.78 -13.20
N ASP A 90 -15.41 -2.74 -13.52
CA ASP A 90 -14.30 -2.56 -14.46
C ASP A 90 -14.80 -2.17 -15.85
N ALA A 91 -15.86 -2.80 -16.34
CA ALA A 91 -16.47 -2.47 -17.63
C ALA A 91 -17.07 -1.05 -17.64
N ARG A 92 -17.76 -0.66 -16.56
CA ARG A 92 -18.30 0.71 -16.43
C ARG A 92 -17.21 1.77 -16.35
N LEU A 93 -16.11 1.49 -15.65
CA LEU A 93 -14.99 2.42 -15.54
C LEU A 93 -14.29 2.63 -16.90
N GLU A 94 -14.17 1.59 -17.72
CA GLU A 94 -13.64 1.74 -19.09
C GLU A 94 -14.54 2.59 -19.95
N LYS A 95 -15.84 2.25 -19.99
CA LYS A 95 -16.83 3.03 -20.74
C LYS A 95 -16.84 4.48 -20.30
N ARG A 96 -16.79 4.75 -18.99
CA ARG A 96 -16.73 6.11 -18.45
C ARG A 96 -15.50 6.88 -18.95
N VAL A 97 -14.35 6.24 -19.10
CA VAL A 97 -13.16 6.91 -19.66
C VAL A 97 -13.39 7.24 -21.14
N ASP A 98 -13.98 6.34 -21.90
CA ASP A 98 -14.33 6.59 -23.30
C ASP A 98 -15.32 7.76 -23.43
N ASP A 99 -16.35 7.78 -22.59
CA ASP A 99 -17.33 8.87 -22.51
C ASP A 99 -16.66 10.20 -22.11
N MET A 100 -15.69 10.19 -21.18
CA MET A 100 -14.92 11.37 -20.79
C MET A 100 -14.08 11.93 -21.94
N VAL A 101 -13.43 11.05 -22.72
CA VAL A 101 -12.68 11.47 -23.92
C VAL A 101 -13.62 12.09 -24.94
N ALA A 102 -14.77 11.47 -25.19
CA ALA A 102 -15.79 12.00 -26.09
C ALA A 102 -16.38 13.34 -25.61
N ALA A 103 -16.45 13.55 -24.29
CA ALA A 103 -16.93 14.78 -23.67
C ALA A 103 -15.89 15.93 -23.64
N GLY A 104 -14.67 15.72 -24.13
CA GLY A 104 -13.66 16.77 -24.25
C GLY A 104 -12.55 16.76 -23.19
N LEU A 105 -12.25 15.60 -22.59
CA LEU A 105 -11.15 15.47 -21.63
C LEU A 105 -9.81 15.98 -22.20
N LEU A 106 -9.54 15.77 -23.49
CA LEU A 106 -8.27 16.17 -24.09
C LEU A 106 -8.11 17.69 -24.14
N GLU A 107 -9.21 18.41 -24.40
CA GLU A 107 -9.25 19.86 -24.41
C GLU A 107 -8.95 20.43 -23.01
N GLU A 108 -9.53 19.83 -21.96
CA GLU A 108 -9.22 20.18 -20.58
C GLU A 108 -7.74 19.94 -20.23
N LEU A 109 -7.19 18.79 -20.64
CA LEU A 109 -5.80 18.43 -20.36
C LEU A 109 -4.81 19.34 -21.10
N ARG A 110 -5.10 19.70 -22.36
CA ARG A 110 -4.32 20.66 -23.15
C ARG A 110 -4.34 22.04 -22.52
N ASP A 111 -5.51 22.49 -22.11
CA ASP A 111 -5.67 23.78 -21.46
C ASP A 111 -4.89 23.84 -20.13
N PHE A 112 -5.03 22.80 -19.30
CA PHE A 112 -4.26 22.67 -18.07
C PHE A 112 -2.76 22.61 -18.34
N HIS A 113 -2.33 21.89 -19.38
CA HIS A 113 -0.93 21.80 -19.76
C HIS A 113 -0.35 23.19 -20.08
N ARG A 114 -1.02 23.95 -20.96
CA ARG A 114 -0.60 25.30 -21.37
C ARG A 114 -0.52 26.26 -20.19
N ARG A 115 -1.54 26.26 -19.31
CA ARG A 115 -1.63 27.24 -18.22
C ARG A 115 -0.70 26.93 -17.04
N TYR A 116 -0.44 25.67 -16.73
CA TYR A 116 0.17 25.29 -15.44
C TYR A 116 1.36 24.34 -15.54
N ASN A 117 1.47 23.56 -16.62
CA ASN A 117 2.51 22.54 -16.73
C ASN A 117 3.67 22.95 -17.64
N GLN A 118 3.40 23.73 -18.69
CA GLN A 118 4.39 24.08 -19.70
C GLN A 118 5.60 24.80 -19.12
N GLU A 119 5.39 25.80 -18.26
CA GLU A 119 6.47 26.50 -17.55
C GLU A 119 7.25 25.54 -16.63
N LYS A 120 6.55 24.69 -15.88
CA LYS A 120 7.20 23.70 -15.00
C LYS A 120 8.02 22.66 -15.77
N VAL A 121 7.59 22.31 -16.98
CA VAL A 121 8.34 21.44 -17.90
C VAL A 121 9.62 22.14 -18.34
N ALA A 122 9.52 23.39 -18.77
CA ALA A 122 10.68 24.17 -19.22
C ALA A 122 11.73 24.34 -18.11
N GLU A 123 11.29 24.51 -16.87
CA GLU A 123 12.17 24.64 -15.70
C GLU A 123 12.67 23.30 -15.14
N ASN A 124 12.26 22.15 -15.71
CA ASN A 124 12.53 20.81 -15.19
C ASN A 124 12.11 20.62 -13.72
N ARG A 125 11.02 21.29 -13.30
CA ARG A 125 10.45 21.28 -11.94
C ARG A 125 9.15 20.49 -11.85
N GLN A 126 9.01 19.48 -12.71
CA GLN A 126 7.79 18.68 -12.77
C GLN A 126 7.69 17.79 -11.53
N ASP A 127 6.59 17.95 -10.80
CA ASP A 127 6.35 17.21 -9.57
C ASP A 127 4.97 16.57 -9.57
N TYR A 128 4.91 15.32 -10.02
CA TYR A 128 3.70 14.48 -9.98
C TYR A 128 3.40 13.91 -8.59
N GLN A 129 4.20 14.28 -7.60
CA GLN A 129 4.09 13.80 -6.25
C GLN A 129 3.36 14.79 -5.33
N HIS A 130 2.94 15.96 -5.82
CA HIS A 130 2.30 17.01 -5.02
C HIS A 130 1.09 17.67 -5.71
N GLY A 131 0.10 18.07 -4.90
CA GLY A 131 -1.06 18.84 -5.34
C GLY A 131 -1.85 18.20 -6.48
N ILE A 132 -2.38 19.05 -7.37
CA ILE A 132 -3.23 18.65 -8.50
C ILE A 132 -2.52 17.69 -9.48
N PHE A 133 -1.19 17.71 -9.54
CA PHE A 133 -0.41 16.86 -10.43
C PHE A 133 -0.42 15.37 -10.04
N GLN A 134 -0.87 15.02 -8.83
CA GLN A 134 -1.08 13.63 -8.44
C GLN A 134 -2.34 13.00 -9.06
N SER A 135 -3.28 13.84 -9.53
CA SER A 135 -4.59 13.41 -10.03
C SER A 135 -4.45 12.36 -11.13
N ILE A 136 -5.45 11.48 -11.19
CA ILE A 136 -5.59 10.49 -12.26
C ILE A 136 -6.18 11.21 -13.46
N GLY A 137 -5.52 11.15 -14.62
CA GLY A 137 -5.96 11.81 -15.84
C GLY A 137 -4.89 12.70 -16.47
N PHE A 138 -4.00 13.32 -15.68
CA PHE A 138 -2.98 14.22 -16.22
C PHE A 138 -1.67 13.51 -16.56
N LYS A 139 -1.06 12.85 -15.57
CA LYS A 139 0.25 12.18 -15.71
C LYS A 139 0.24 11.07 -16.77
N GLU A 140 -0.91 10.42 -16.97
CA GLU A 140 -1.08 9.41 -18.00
C GLU A 140 -0.93 9.97 -19.43
N PHE A 141 -1.24 11.25 -19.63
CA PHE A 141 -1.14 11.94 -20.92
C PHE A 141 0.08 12.86 -21.00
N HIS A 142 0.98 12.83 -20.01
CA HIS A 142 2.09 13.77 -19.96
C HIS A 142 2.96 13.76 -21.22
N GLU A 143 3.38 12.56 -21.67
CA GLU A 143 4.19 12.40 -22.88
C GLU A 143 3.45 12.92 -24.12
N TYR A 144 2.15 12.66 -24.22
CA TYR A 144 1.31 13.14 -25.31
C TYR A 144 1.26 14.69 -25.33
N LEU A 145 1.06 15.33 -24.18
CA LEU A 145 0.92 16.78 -24.07
C LEU A 145 2.24 17.53 -24.33
N VAL A 146 3.38 17.02 -23.85
CA VAL A 146 4.69 17.68 -24.05
C VAL A 146 5.21 17.55 -25.48
N THR A 147 4.85 16.47 -26.18
CA THR A 147 5.30 16.20 -27.55
C THR A 147 4.31 16.70 -28.61
N GLU A 148 3.19 17.29 -28.19
CA GLU A 148 2.17 17.85 -29.09
C GLU A 148 2.78 18.91 -30.02
N GLY A 149 2.56 18.77 -31.32
CA GLY A 149 3.13 19.64 -32.36
C GLY A 149 4.59 19.37 -32.73
N ASN A 150 5.31 18.55 -31.96
CA ASN A 150 6.74 18.25 -32.17
C ASN A 150 7.01 16.81 -32.63
N CYS A 151 5.97 16.00 -32.83
CA CYS A 151 6.09 14.61 -33.28
C CYS A 151 5.22 14.33 -34.51
N SER A 152 5.46 13.19 -35.16
CA SER A 152 4.65 12.77 -36.32
C SER A 152 3.20 12.52 -35.90
N PRO A 153 2.21 12.70 -36.80
CA PRO A 153 0.81 12.37 -36.51
C PRO A 153 0.62 10.93 -36.01
N GLN A 154 1.39 9.98 -36.54
CA GLN A 154 1.36 8.57 -36.13
C GLN A 154 1.86 8.40 -34.70
N THR A 155 2.96 9.05 -34.34
CA THR A 155 3.51 9.04 -32.97
C THR A 155 2.52 9.67 -31.98
N SER A 156 1.91 10.80 -32.35
CA SER A 156 0.92 11.48 -31.50
C SER A 156 -0.29 10.59 -31.23
N ALA A 157 -0.83 9.92 -32.25
CA ALA A 157 -1.95 8.99 -32.10
C ALA A 157 -1.60 7.79 -31.19
N LEU A 158 -0.38 7.25 -31.31
CA LEU A 158 0.10 6.17 -30.45
C LEU A 158 0.21 6.61 -28.98
N LEU A 159 0.74 7.81 -28.72
CA LEU A 159 0.86 8.36 -27.37
C LEU A 159 -0.51 8.65 -26.74
N LEU A 160 -1.45 9.13 -27.56
CA LEU A 160 -2.83 9.34 -27.12
C LEU A 160 -3.47 8.02 -26.68
N GLU A 161 -3.40 6.98 -27.51
CA GLU A 161 -3.95 5.66 -27.18
C GLU A 161 -3.28 5.09 -25.92
N LYS A 162 -1.95 5.20 -25.81
CA LYS A 162 -1.20 4.82 -24.61
C LYS A 162 -1.72 5.55 -23.37
N GLY A 163 -2.00 6.85 -23.46
CA GLY A 163 -2.55 7.65 -22.38
C GLY A 163 -3.95 7.20 -21.95
N ILE A 164 -4.84 6.93 -22.91
CA ILE A 164 -6.20 6.43 -22.66
C ILE A 164 -6.14 5.06 -21.96
N GLN A 165 -5.33 4.13 -22.47
CA GLN A 165 -5.18 2.80 -21.86
C GLN A 165 -4.57 2.89 -20.46
N ALA A 166 -3.59 3.77 -20.25
CA ALA A 166 -3.03 4.02 -18.94
C ALA A 166 -4.10 4.56 -17.98
N LEU A 167 -4.91 5.54 -18.41
CA LEU A 167 -6.00 6.12 -17.63
C LEU A 167 -7.03 5.07 -17.21
N LYS A 168 -7.47 4.20 -18.13
CA LYS A 168 -8.34 3.06 -17.83
C LYS A 168 -7.74 2.17 -16.75
N GLN A 169 -6.48 1.77 -16.90
CA GLN A 169 -5.80 0.90 -15.94
C GLN A 169 -5.65 1.53 -14.56
N VAL A 170 -5.22 2.79 -14.46
CA VAL A 170 -5.03 3.44 -13.16
C VAL A 170 -6.35 3.68 -12.44
N THR A 171 -7.42 3.96 -13.19
CA THR A 171 -8.78 4.12 -12.64
C THR A 171 -9.27 2.81 -12.02
N LYS A 172 -9.10 1.67 -12.71
CA LYS A 172 -9.39 0.33 -12.15
C LYS A 172 -8.56 0.03 -10.91
N ARG A 173 -7.25 0.32 -10.94
CA ARG A 173 -6.35 0.13 -9.79
C ARG A 173 -6.78 0.99 -8.59
N TYR A 174 -7.24 2.21 -8.85
CA TYR A 174 -7.73 3.11 -7.82
C TYR A 174 -9.01 2.59 -7.16
N ALA A 175 -10.00 2.15 -7.96
CA ALA A 175 -11.22 1.53 -7.45
C ALA A 175 -10.92 0.30 -6.56
N ARG A 176 -10.03 -0.60 -7.01
CA ARG A 176 -9.58 -1.76 -6.20
C ARG A 176 -8.89 -1.33 -4.90
N ARG A 177 -8.12 -0.25 -4.93
CA ARG A 177 -7.47 0.31 -3.74
C ARG A 177 -8.50 0.89 -2.76
N GLN A 178 -9.53 1.57 -3.23
CA GLN A 178 -10.65 2.06 -2.42
C GLN A 178 -11.39 0.89 -1.75
N ASN A 179 -11.77 -0.13 -2.52
CA ASN A 179 -12.41 -1.33 -1.98
C ASN A 179 -11.55 -2.04 -0.94
N LYS A 180 -10.24 -2.19 -1.21
CA LYS A 180 -9.28 -2.76 -0.26
C LYS A 180 -9.18 -1.90 1.01
N TRP A 181 -9.21 -0.58 0.87
CA TRP A 181 -9.16 0.34 2.01
C TRP A 181 -10.40 0.22 2.88
N VAL A 182 -11.60 0.30 2.31
CA VAL A 182 -12.88 0.14 3.05
C VAL A 182 -12.91 -1.20 3.79
N ARG A 183 -12.61 -2.30 3.09
CA ARG A 183 -12.60 -3.66 3.68
C ARG A 183 -11.62 -3.76 4.86
N ASN A 184 -10.40 -3.21 4.72
CA ASN A 184 -9.39 -3.32 5.76
C ASN A 184 -9.56 -2.30 6.91
N ARG A 185 -10.10 -1.11 6.62
CA ARG A 185 -10.26 -0.02 7.59
C ARG A 185 -11.52 -0.21 8.42
N PHE A 186 -12.64 -0.56 7.79
CA PHE A 186 -13.94 -0.60 8.45
C PHE A 186 -14.46 -2.02 8.69
N LEU A 187 -14.33 -2.94 7.72
CA LEU A 187 -14.99 -4.26 7.85
C LEU A 187 -14.19 -5.30 8.64
N LYS A 188 -12.86 -5.35 8.43
CA LYS A 188 -11.95 -6.33 9.05
C LYS A 188 -11.41 -5.91 10.42
N ARG A 189 -11.70 -4.70 10.87
CA ARG A 189 -11.25 -4.20 12.17
C ARG A 189 -12.46 -3.71 12.94
N PRO A 190 -13.30 -4.62 13.45
CA PRO A 190 -14.43 -4.22 14.29
C PRO A 190 -13.85 -3.73 15.63
N GLY A 191 -13.58 -2.44 15.73
CA GLY A 191 -13.39 -1.75 17.00
C GLY A 191 -14.72 -1.18 17.49
N PRO A 192 -14.88 -0.93 18.79
CA PRO A 192 -16.12 -0.37 19.35
C PRO A 192 -16.53 0.96 18.71
N ASN A 193 -15.57 1.70 18.14
CA ASN A 193 -15.78 3.04 17.59
C ASN A 193 -15.72 3.06 16.06
N VAL A 194 -15.94 1.91 15.42
CA VAL A 194 -16.10 1.84 13.98
C VAL A 194 -17.59 1.99 13.65
N PRO A 195 -17.99 3.03 12.92
CA PRO A 195 -19.39 3.20 12.52
C PRO A 195 -19.90 1.94 11.81
N PRO A 196 -21.15 1.51 12.06
CA PRO A 196 -21.74 0.42 11.30
C PRO A 196 -21.71 0.76 9.81
N VAL A 197 -21.25 -0.20 9.00
CA VAL A 197 -21.16 -0.09 7.55
C VAL A 197 -22.29 -0.88 6.94
N TYR A 198 -23.15 -0.24 6.16
CA TYR A 198 -24.22 -0.89 5.42
C TYR A 198 -23.85 -0.98 3.95
N GLY A 199 -23.88 -2.19 3.39
CA GLY A 199 -23.57 -2.42 1.98
C GLY A 199 -24.79 -2.16 1.11
N LEU A 200 -24.58 -1.45 0.01
CA LEU A 200 -25.59 -1.22 -1.03
C LEU A 200 -25.03 -1.77 -2.35
N GLU A 201 -25.71 -2.73 -2.93
CA GLU A 201 -25.27 -3.43 -4.14
C GLU A 201 -25.58 -2.58 -5.38
N VAL A 202 -24.57 -2.28 -6.20
CA VAL A 202 -24.71 -1.40 -7.38
C VAL A 202 -24.18 -2.06 -8.67
N SER A 203 -24.17 -3.39 -8.74
CA SER A 203 -23.76 -4.10 -9.96
C SER A 203 -24.77 -3.88 -11.08
N ASP A 204 -26.06 -3.96 -10.78
CA ASP A 204 -27.13 -3.70 -11.74
C ASP A 204 -27.76 -2.32 -11.51
N LEU A 205 -27.56 -1.41 -12.46
CA LEU A 205 -28.13 -0.06 -12.39
C LEU A 205 -29.64 -0.05 -12.63
N GLN A 206 -30.21 -1.09 -13.26
CA GLN A 206 -31.66 -1.17 -13.47
C GLN A 206 -32.40 -1.41 -12.14
N ARG A 207 -31.73 -2.04 -11.18
CA ARG A 207 -32.26 -2.33 -9.84
C ARG A 207 -31.88 -1.28 -8.79
N TRP A 208 -31.34 -0.14 -9.20
CA TRP A 208 -30.91 0.94 -8.29
C TRP A 208 -31.98 1.31 -7.25
N GLU A 209 -33.23 1.42 -7.68
CA GLU A 209 -34.34 1.79 -6.80
C GLU A 209 -34.53 0.80 -5.65
N GLU A 210 -34.42 -0.50 -5.95
CA GLU A 210 -34.68 -1.60 -5.02
C GLU A 210 -33.46 -1.97 -4.18
N ASP A 211 -32.28 -2.00 -4.80
CA ASP A 211 -31.05 -2.50 -4.17
C ASP A 211 -30.25 -1.38 -3.48
N VAL A 212 -30.54 -0.11 -3.78
CA VAL A 212 -29.78 1.05 -3.29
C VAL A 212 -30.66 2.09 -2.63
N LEU A 213 -31.60 2.69 -3.37
CA LEU A 213 -32.31 3.87 -2.88
C LEU A 213 -33.23 3.56 -1.71
N LYS A 214 -34.13 2.57 -1.87
CA LYS A 214 -35.06 2.17 -0.79
C LYS A 214 -34.31 1.72 0.48
N PRO A 215 -33.34 0.78 0.42
CA PRO A 215 -32.61 0.38 1.61
C PRO A 215 -31.82 1.52 2.25
N ALA A 216 -31.20 2.41 1.45
CA ALA A 216 -30.47 3.56 1.97
C ALA A 216 -31.39 4.52 2.74
N LEU A 217 -32.57 4.82 2.19
CA LEU A 217 -33.56 5.68 2.84
C LEU A 217 -34.07 5.06 4.14
N GLU A 218 -34.38 3.77 4.15
CA GLU A 218 -34.79 3.05 5.36
C GLU A 218 -33.72 3.08 6.45
N ILE A 219 -32.45 2.87 6.08
CA ILE A 219 -31.33 2.96 7.02
C ILE A 219 -31.23 4.37 7.60
N VAL A 220 -31.25 5.39 6.74
CA VAL A 220 -31.13 6.79 7.16
C VAL A 220 -32.31 7.20 8.05
N GLU A 221 -33.53 6.81 7.70
CA GLU A 221 -34.73 7.11 8.48
C GLU A 221 -34.65 6.47 9.88
N SER A 222 -34.26 5.20 9.97
CA SER A 222 -34.04 4.53 11.25
C SER A 222 -32.97 5.25 12.09
N PHE A 223 -31.85 5.66 11.49
CA PHE A 223 -30.80 6.42 12.18
C PHE A 223 -31.28 7.78 12.69
N ILE A 224 -32.05 8.52 11.89
CA ILE A 224 -32.63 9.81 12.30
C ILE A 224 -33.61 9.63 13.47
N GLN A 225 -34.35 8.54 13.48
CA GLN A 225 -35.34 8.22 14.52
C GLN A 225 -34.74 7.54 15.76
N GLY A 226 -33.41 7.29 15.77
CA GLY A 226 -32.74 6.59 16.88
C GLY A 226 -33.10 5.11 17.01
N ARG A 227 -33.61 4.50 15.92
CA ARG A 227 -33.94 3.07 15.85
C ARG A 227 -32.82 2.31 15.15
N GLU A 228 -32.68 1.02 15.46
CA GLU A 228 -31.80 0.15 14.68
C GLU A 228 -32.40 -0.10 13.28
N PRO A 229 -31.63 0.08 12.19
CA PRO A 229 -32.10 -0.27 10.86
C PRO A 229 -32.44 -1.76 10.74
N PRO A 230 -33.41 -2.11 9.87
CA PRO A 230 -33.72 -3.51 9.60
C PRO A 230 -32.58 -4.24 8.87
N ALA A 231 -31.74 -3.51 8.14
CA ALA A 231 -30.56 -4.05 7.47
C ALA A 231 -29.45 -4.35 8.48
N GLU A 232 -28.79 -5.50 8.35
CA GLU A 232 -27.61 -5.82 9.18
C GLU A 232 -26.35 -5.12 8.66
N PRO A 233 -25.49 -4.57 9.54
CA PRO A 233 -24.23 -3.98 9.14
C PRO A 233 -23.25 -5.07 8.67
N LEU A 234 -22.53 -4.77 7.58
CA LEU A 234 -21.49 -5.63 7.04
C LEU A 234 -20.35 -5.81 8.02
N ARG A 235 -19.96 -7.06 8.24
CA ARG A 235 -18.76 -7.45 8.99
C ARG A 235 -17.94 -8.43 8.18
N MET A 236 -16.63 -8.37 8.34
CA MET A 236 -15.73 -9.35 7.75
C MET A 236 -14.94 -10.04 8.85
N GLU A 237 -14.86 -11.37 8.75
CA GLU A 237 -13.98 -12.14 9.60
C GLU A 237 -12.53 -11.67 9.45
N HIS A 238 -11.85 -11.62 10.59
CA HIS A 238 -10.45 -11.25 10.70
C HIS A 238 -9.75 -12.29 11.55
N ASP A 239 -8.58 -12.74 11.08
CA ASP A 239 -7.73 -13.63 11.87
C ASP A 239 -7.05 -12.83 12.99
N GLU A 240 -7.58 -12.91 14.21
CA GLU A 240 -7.03 -12.25 15.39
C GLU A 240 -5.59 -12.69 15.72
N LYS A 241 -5.15 -13.87 15.24
CA LYS A 241 -3.82 -14.41 15.49
C LYS A 241 -2.77 -13.89 14.50
N GLU A 242 -3.17 -13.25 13.40
CA GLU A 242 -2.26 -12.75 12.37
C GLU A 242 -1.55 -11.46 12.84
N ASN A 243 -0.26 -11.54 13.18
CA ASN A 243 0.52 -10.34 13.47
C ASN A 243 0.94 -9.63 12.17
N LYS A 244 0.22 -8.55 11.85
CA LYS A 244 0.48 -7.69 10.67
C LYS A 244 1.68 -6.76 10.83
N ARG A 245 2.30 -6.73 12.01
CA ARG A 245 3.40 -5.82 12.36
C ARG A 245 4.70 -6.58 12.69
N SER A 246 4.72 -7.91 12.56
CA SER A 246 5.93 -8.69 12.80
C SER A 246 7.00 -8.34 11.77
N GLN A 247 8.24 -8.11 12.21
CA GLN A 247 9.33 -7.72 11.32
C GLN A 247 10.31 -8.89 11.17
N ARG A 248 10.55 -9.32 9.93
CA ARG A 248 11.47 -10.43 9.62
C ARG A 248 12.35 -10.05 8.43
N ARG A 249 13.66 -10.28 8.54
CA ARG A 249 14.61 -10.11 7.42
C ARG A 249 14.92 -11.46 6.80
N CYS A 250 14.77 -11.55 5.48
CA CYS A 250 15.24 -12.70 4.73
C CYS A 250 16.68 -12.44 4.28
N GLU A 251 17.65 -13.13 4.89
CA GLU A 251 19.08 -13.01 4.55
C GLU A 251 19.38 -13.45 3.11
N LEU A 252 18.61 -14.41 2.58
CA LEU A 252 18.77 -14.93 1.22
C LEU A 252 18.41 -13.97 0.11
N CYS A 253 17.38 -13.16 0.36
CA CYS A 253 16.85 -12.21 -0.61
C CYS A 253 17.24 -10.77 -0.28
N ASP A 254 17.93 -10.58 0.85
CA ASP A 254 18.20 -9.31 1.50
C ASP A 254 16.97 -8.37 1.51
N ARG A 255 15.86 -8.88 2.05
CA ARG A 255 14.58 -8.15 2.10
C ARG A 255 14.02 -8.13 3.51
N LEU A 256 13.58 -6.95 3.93
CA LEU A 256 12.76 -6.79 5.10
C LEU A 256 11.29 -7.05 4.74
N ILE A 257 10.60 -7.83 5.56
CA ILE A 257 9.19 -8.17 5.37
C ILE A 257 8.46 -7.89 6.68
N ILE A 258 7.34 -7.19 6.56
CA ILE A 258 6.47 -6.83 7.68
C ILE A 258 5.16 -7.62 7.53
N GLY A 259 4.80 -8.37 8.55
CA GLY A 259 3.61 -9.20 8.63
C GLY A 259 3.89 -10.69 8.45
N ASP A 260 3.24 -11.53 9.26
CA ASP A 260 3.44 -12.98 9.24
C ASP A 260 2.97 -13.62 7.93
N ARG A 261 1.86 -13.14 7.38
CA ARG A 261 1.32 -13.64 6.11
C ARG A 261 2.21 -13.25 4.93
N GLU A 262 2.69 -12.02 4.91
CA GLU A 262 3.64 -11.54 3.90
C GLU A 262 4.95 -12.35 3.96
N TRP A 263 5.43 -12.69 5.15
CA TRP A 263 6.56 -13.59 5.34
C TRP A 263 6.30 -14.99 4.79
N ALA A 264 5.17 -15.60 5.16
CA ALA A 264 4.78 -16.93 4.68
C ALA A 264 4.54 -16.96 3.16
N ALA A 265 4.11 -15.86 2.55
CA ALA A 265 4.00 -15.73 1.10
C ALA A 265 5.39 -15.59 0.46
N HIS A 266 6.30 -14.83 1.07
CA HIS A 266 7.66 -14.67 0.57
C HIS A 266 8.44 -15.97 0.54
N THR A 267 8.43 -16.76 1.63
CA THR A 267 9.17 -18.03 1.71
C THR A 267 8.72 -19.04 0.66
N ARG A 268 7.46 -18.96 0.21
CA ARG A 268 6.89 -19.79 -0.87
C ARG A 268 7.02 -19.16 -2.26
N SER A 269 7.58 -17.95 -2.38
CA SER A 269 7.67 -17.24 -3.65
C SER A 269 8.71 -17.85 -4.58
N LYS A 270 8.45 -17.82 -5.90
CA LYS A 270 9.39 -18.30 -6.92
C LYS A 270 10.77 -17.64 -6.81
N SER A 271 10.81 -16.35 -6.47
CA SER A 271 12.06 -15.61 -6.28
C SER A 271 12.86 -16.16 -5.10
N HIS A 272 12.22 -16.35 -3.93
CA HIS A 272 12.89 -16.91 -2.76
C HIS A 272 13.40 -18.35 -3.02
N LEU A 273 12.56 -19.20 -3.62
CA LEU A 273 12.93 -20.56 -4.00
C LEU A 273 14.09 -20.60 -5.01
N HIS A 274 14.16 -19.63 -5.93
CA HIS A 274 15.29 -19.49 -6.83
C HIS A 274 16.60 -19.15 -6.10
N HIS A 275 16.57 -18.18 -5.18
CA HIS A 275 17.74 -17.83 -4.35
C HIS A 275 18.18 -19.00 -3.46
N LEU A 276 17.24 -19.73 -2.87
CA LEU A 276 17.51 -20.97 -2.13
C LEU A 276 18.24 -22.00 -2.99
N LYS A 277 17.74 -22.26 -4.21
CA LYS A 277 18.36 -23.21 -5.15
C LYS A 277 19.76 -22.76 -5.58
N LYS A 278 19.94 -21.46 -5.84
CA LYS A 278 21.23 -20.87 -6.20
C LYS A 278 22.25 -21.03 -5.07
N ARG A 279 21.86 -20.76 -3.82
CA ARG A 279 22.75 -20.91 -2.66
C ARG A 279 23.16 -22.37 -2.43
N ARG A 280 22.20 -23.31 -2.47
CA ARG A 280 22.50 -24.76 -2.37
C ARG A 280 23.47 -25.24 -3.45
N LYS A 281 23.38 -24.72 -4.67
CA LYS A 281 24.31 -25.05 -5.76
C LYS A 281 25.73 -24.53 -5.48
N LEU A 282 25.85 -23.31 -4.94
CA LEU A 282 27.15 -22.73 -4.56
C LEU A 282 27.78 -23.50 -3.40
N GLU A 283 27.00 -23.83 -2.37
CA GLU A 283 27.44 -24.62 -1.20
C GLU A 283 27.88 -26.04 -1.61
N GLY A 284 27.15 -26.67 -2.54
CA GLY A 284 27.52 -27.98 -3.11
C GLY A 284 28.79 -27.94 -3.97
N SER A 285 29.05 -26.84 -4.69
CA SER A 285 30.29 -26.66 -5.46
C SER A 285 31.50 -26.32 -4.58
N THR A 286 31.32 -25.67 -3.44
CA THR A 286 32.41 -25.41 -2.48
C THR A 286 32.81 -26.66 -1.70
N CYS A 287 31.86 -27.55 -1.37
CA CYS A 287 32.17 -28.80 -0.68
C CYS A 287 32.96 -29.78 -1.57
N ALA A 288 32.73 -29.78 -2.89
CA ALA A 288 33.50 -30.58 -3.85
C ALA A 288 34.93 -30.07 -4.09
N ARG A 289 35.27 -28.86 -3.64
CA ARG A 289 36.61 -28.25 -3.78
C ARG A 289 37.47 -28.35 -2.52
N GLY A 290 36.88 -28.73 -1.38
CA GLY A 290 37.56 -28.83 -0.08
C GLY A 290 38.15 -30.21 0.25
N THR A 291 37.99 -31.21 -0.61
CA THR A 291 38.49 -32.60 -0.39
C THR A 291 39.78 -32.93 -1.15
N VAL A 292 40.53 -31.93 -1.64
CA VAL A 292 41.84 -32.14 -2.27
C VAL A 292 42.84 -31.17 -1.65
N GLY A 293 43.49 -31.59 -0.57
CA GLY A 293 44.57 -30.84 0.05
C GLY A 293 44.75 -31.09 1.53
N ASP A 294 45.02 -32.33 1.92
CA ASP A 294 46.02 -32.61 2.97
C ASP A 294 46.45 -34.09 2.87
N SER A 295 47.57 -34.32 2.19
CA SER A 295 48.30 -35.59 2.20
C SER A 295 49.74 -35.23 2.53
N GLY A 296 50.07 -35.31 3.82
CA GLY A 296 51.39 -35.10 4.37
C GLY A 296 51.68 -36.20 5.40
N ASP A 297 52.25 -37.28 4.89
CA ASP A 297 53.19 -38.24 5.49
C ASP A 297 53.00 -38.72 6.94
N ALA A 298 52.76 -40.03 7.01
CA ALA A 298 52.89 -40.86 8.21
C ALA A 298 54.36 -41.21 8.46
N GLU A 299 54.83 -41.00 9.68
CA GLU A 299 56.01 -41.68 10.24
C GLU A 299 55.67 -42.25 11.63
N THR A 300 56.11 -43.49 11.82
CA THR A 300 55.75 -44.46 12.86
C THR A 300 56.72 -44.48 14.04
N SER A 301 56.25 -44.73 15.27
CA SER A 301 56.91 -45.45 16.39
C SER A 301 55.98 -45.36 17.63
N GLU A 302 55.31 -46.43 18.05
CA GLU A 302 55.70 -47.56 18.93
C GLU A 302 55.55 -47.31 20.46
N GLU A 303 55.14 -48.39 21.14
CA GLU A 303 54.94 -48.68 22.57
C GLU A 303 53.66 -48.13 23.25
N ASP A 304 52.64 -48.91 23.68
CA ASP A 304 52.45 -50.19 24.40
C ASP A 304 51.85 -49.93 25.80
N GLY A 305 50.85 -50.74 26.21
CA GLY A 305 50.26 -50.68 27.57
C GLY A 305 48.74 -50.88 27.71
N SER A 306 48.23 -52.09 27.41
CA SER A 306 47.34 -52.93 28.26
C SER A 306 46.57 -52.24 29.44
N LEU A 307 45.26 -52.38 29.74
CA LEU A 307 44.31 -53.52 29.82
C LEU A 307 43.03 -53.02 30.60
N PRO A 308 41.95 -53.81 30.91
CA PRO A 308 40.57 -53.50 30.47
C PRO A 308 39.43 -53.50 31.53
N LEU A 309 38.18 -53.45 31.02
CA LEU A 309 36.87 -53.99 31.51
C LEU A 309 35.93 -53.06 32.32
N PRO A 310 34.60 -53.34 32.36
CA PRO A 310 33.84 -54.45 31.76
C PRO A 310 32.93 -54.09 30.56
#